data_AF-C5C810-F1
#
_entry.id   AF-C5C810-F1
#
_cell.length_a   1.000
_cell.length_b   1.000
_cell.length_c   1.000
_cell.angle_alpha   90.00
_cell.angle_beta   90.00
_cell.angle_gamma   90.00
#
_symmetry.space_group_name_H-M   'P 1'
#
loop_
_entity.id
_entity.type
_entity.pdbx_description
1 polymer ?
#
loop_
_entity_poly.entity_id
_entity_poly.type
_entity_poly.pdbx_seq_one_letter_code
_entity_poly.pdbx_strand_id
1 'polypeptide(L)'
;MVAISIVALVISAFALPFTIWAARAAARQAKAAHDQTEIQREQVAAAREQTQLQRDLAHEALQPYVWADIQPDMQQGTVMHVVVGNNGPTVARNVRVTFDPPLPAGQQQSDKVESVQRVLASGLRSLAPKREIRWTLGAGYDLLSSEEPQVRTVRVEGEGPHGPGQVPSSGVTL
;
A
#
# COMPACT_ATOMS: atom_id res chain seq x y z
N MET A 1 -12.71 -51.67 -70.00
CA MET A 1 -13.58 -50.70 -69.27
C MET A 1 -14.08 -51.24 -67.94
N VAL A 2 -14.61 -52.47 -67.84
CA VAL A 2 -15.17 -53.03 -66.58
C VAL A 2 -14.14 -53.22 -65.44
N ALA A 3 -12.89 -53.61 -65.75
CA ALA A 3 -11.86 -53.86 -64.74
C ALA A 3 -11.43 -52.61 -63.95
N ILE A 4 -11.46 -51.43 -64.58
CA ILE A 4 -11.05 -50.16 -63.93
C ILE A 4 -12.13 -49.70 -62.94
N SER A 5 -13.41 -49.93 -63.25
CA SER A 5 -14.53 -49.59 -62.38
C SER A 5 -14.58 -50.43 -61.09
N ILE A 6 -14.19 -51.71 -61.17
CA ILE A 6 -14.14 -52.60 -59.99
C ILE A 6 -13.04 -52.16 -59.02
N VAL A 7 -11.86 -51.81 -59.54
CA VAL A 7 -10.72 -51.34 -58.73
C VAL A 7 -11.06 -50.00 -58.06
N ALA A 8 -11.70 -49.07 -58.79
CA ALA A 8 -12.16 -47.81 -58.21
C ALA A 8 -13.17 -48.04 -57.08
N LEU A 9 -14.11 -48.98 -57.26
CA LEU A 9 -15.13 -49.31 -56.26
C LEU A 9 -14.52 -49.88 -54.98
N VAL A 10 -13.50 -50.74 -55.08
CA VAL A 10 -12.76 -51.29 -53.94
C VAL A 10 -12.02 -50.18 -53.19
N ILE A 11 -11.31 -49.28 -53.89
CA ILE A 11 -10.58 -48.17 -53.26
C ILE A 11 -11.54 -47.22 -52.53
N SER A 12 -12.70 -46.91 -53.14
CA SER A 12 -13.73 -46.08 -52.48
C SER A 12 -14.37 -46.77 -51.27
N ALA A 13 -14.55 -48.10 -51.30
CA ALA A 13 -15.09 -48.84 -50.18
C ALA A 13 -14.15 -48.82 -48.95
N PHE A 14 -12.83 -48.80 -49.17
CA PHE A 14 -11.84 -48.68 -48.10
C PHE A 14 -11.69 -47.26 -47.52
N ALA A 15 -12.03 -46.21 -48.27
CA ALA A 15 -11.93 -44.82 -47.82
C ALA A 15 -13.08 -44.37 -46.89
N LEU A 16 -14.27 -44.96 -47.05
CA LEU A 16 -15.46 -44.66 -46.23
C LEU A 16 -15.27 -44.91 -44.71
N PRO A 17 -14.73 -46.05 -44.24
CA PRO A 17 -14.54 -46.29 -42.81
C PRO A 17 -13.55 -45.31 -42.18
N PHE A 18 -12.51 -44.90 -42.92
CA PHE A 18 -11.52 -43.93 -42.45
C PHE A 18 -12.15 -42.54 -42.24
N THR A 19 -13.04 -42.13 -43.15
CA THR A 19 -13.75 -40.85 -43.07
C THR A 19 -14.74 -40.82 -41.90
N ILE A 20 -15.46 -41.92 -41.66
CA ILE A 20 -16.41 -42.05 -40.52
C ILE A 20 -15.68 -42.01 -39.19
N TRP A 21 -14.51 -42.66 -39.11
CA TRP A 21 -13.68 -42.65 -37.89
C TRP A 21 -13.12 -41.25 -37.60
N ALA A 22 -12.59 -40.57 -38.62
CA ALA A 22 -12.09 -39.20 -38.52
C ALA A 22 -13.21 -38.21 -38.10
N ALA A 23 -14.41 -38.32 -38.69
CA ALA A 23 -15.55 -37.49 -38.31
C ALA A 23 -15.98 -37.72 -36.85
N ARG A 24 -15.94 -38.97 -36.36
CA ARG A 24 -16.22 -39.28 -34.95
C ARG A 24 -15.15 -38.76 -34.00
N ALA A 25 -13.88 -38.76 -34.40
CA ALA A 25 -12.79 -38.19 -33.63
C ALA A 25 -12.91 -36.67 -33.54
N ALA A 26 -13.19 -36.00 -34.66
CA ALA A 26 -13.41 -34.55 -34.73
C ALA A 26 -14.64 -34.11 -33.90
N ALA A 27 -15.74 -34.87 -33.94
CA ALA A 27 -16.93 -34.57 -33.14
C ALA A 27 -16.66 -34.68 -31.63
N ARG A 28 -15.79 -35.60 -31.19
CA ARG A 28 -15.36 -35.69 -29.79
C ARG A 28 -14.47 -34.52 -29.37
N GLN A 29 -13.58 -34.07 -30.25
CA GLN A 29 -12.73 -32.89 -30.02
C GLN A 29 -13.55 -31.59 -29.92
N ALA A 30 -14.56 -31.41 -30.77
CA ALA A 30 -15.43 -30.24 -30.72
C ALA A 30 -16.23 -30.15 -29.41
N LYS A 31 -16.66 -31.29 -28.87
CA LYS A 31 -17.35 -31.34 -27.57
C LYS A 31 -16.41 -31.01 -26.41
N ALA A 32 -15.18 -31.55 -26.44
CA ALA A 32 -14.17 -31.23 -25.42
C ALA A 32 -13.76 -29.75 -25.43
N ALA A 33 -13.73 -29.10 -26.61
CA ALA A 33 -13.46 -27.67 -26.73
C ALA A 33 -14.59 -26.80 -26.15
N HIS A 34 -15.84 -27.26 -26.20
CA HIS A 34 -16.96 -26.56 -25.58
C HIS A 34 -16.91 -26.61 -24.05
N ASP A 35 -16.65 -27.77 -23.45
CA ASP A 35 -16.55 -27.91 -21.99
C ASP A 35 -15.33 -27.14 -21.44
N GLN A 36 -14.29 -26.97 -22.27
CA GLN A 36 -13.09 -26.19 -21.92
C GLN A 36 -13.38 -24.69 -21.75
N THR A 37 -14.49 -24.16 -22.28
CA THR A 37 -14.83 -22.73 -22.18
C THR A 37 -15.32 -22.33 -20.78
N GLU A 38 -15.93 -23.24 -20.03
CA GLU A 38 -16.42 -22.94 -18.67
C GLU A 38 -15.24 -22.84 -17.70
N ILE A 39 -14.33 -23.82 -17.73
CA ILE A 39 -13.09 -23.82 -16.95
C ILE A 39 -12.25 -22.58 -17.27
N GLN A 40 -12.17 -22.19 -18.55
CA GLN A 40 -11.47 -20.97 -18.95
C GLN A 40 -12.12 -19.70 -18.37
N ARG A 41 -13.45 -19.63 -18.27
CA ARG A 41 -14.14 -18.48 -17.67
C ARG A 41 -13.87 -18.37 -16.18
N GLU A 42 -13.93 -19.48 -15.46
CA GLU A 42 -13.60 -19.53 -14.02
C GLU A 42 -12.13 -19.15 -13.78
N GLN A 43 -11.21 -19.67 -14.60
CA GLN A 43 -9.79 -19.29 -14.52
C GLN A 43 -9.57 -17.80 -14.78
N VAL A 44 -10.27 -17.20 -15.74
CA VAL A 44 -10.20 -15.76 -16.00
C VAL A 44 -10.79 -14.95 -14.85
N ALA A 45 -11.89 -15.41 -14.23
CA ALA A 45 -12.48 -14.76 -13.06
C ALA A 45 -11.54 -14.79 -11.86
N ALA A 46 -10.99 -15.96 -11.51
CA ALA A 46 -10.01 -16.11 -10.44
C ALA A 46 -8.73 -15.29 -10.71
N ALA A 47 -8.23 -15.28 -11.95
CA ALA A 47 -7.07 -14.46 -12.32
C ALA A 47 -7.36 -12.96 -12.18
N ARG A 48 -8.59 -12.51 -12.47
CA ARG A 48 -9.00 -11.11 -12.28
C ARG A 48 -9.04 -10.73 -10.79
N GLU A 49 -9.63 -11.58 -9.96
CA GLU A 49 -9.67 -11.38 -8.50
C GLU A 49 -8.26 -11.32 -7.92
N GLN A 50 -7.38 -12.26 -8.32
CA GLN A 50 -5.99 -12.26 -7.90
C GLN A 50 -5.25 -10.98 -8.34
N THR A 51 -5.50 -10.50 -9.56
CA THR A 51 -4.90 -9.26 -10.07
C THR A 51 -5.40 -8.03 -9.30
N GLN A 52 -6.68 -8.00 -8.92
CA GLN A 52 -7.24 -6.94 -8.09
C GLN A 52 -6.58 -6.90 -6.71
N LEU A 53 -6.50 -8.05 -6.03
CA LEU A 53 -5.81 -8.16 -4.74
C LEU A 53 -4.34 -7.74 -4.83
N GLN A 54 -3.64 -8.11 -5.90
CA GLN A 54 -2.26 -7.67 -6.13
C GLN A 54 -2.14 -6.15 -6.32
N ARG A 55 -3.10 -5.52 -7.00
CA ARG A 55 -3.12 -4.06 -7.14
C ARG A 55 -3.39 -3.39 -5.80
N ASP A 56 -4.34 -3.89 -5.03
CA ASP A 56 -4.70 -3.30 -3.73
C ASP A 56 -3.52 -3.39 -2.75
N LEU A 57 -2.87 -4.55 -2.68
CA LEU A 57 -1.64 -4.72 -1.90
C LEU A 57 -0.51 -3.81 -2.39
N ALA A 58 -0.35 -3.63 -3.70
CA ALA A 58 0.63 -2.70 -4.25
C ALA A 58 0.28 -1.25 -3.87
N HIS A 59 -0.99 -0.86 -3.87
CA HIS A 59 -1.44 0.47 -3.47
C HIS A 59 -1.21 0.72 -1.98
N GLU A 60 -1.53 -0.24 -1.11
CA GLU A 60 -1.29 -0.15 0.33
C GLU A 60 0.20 -0.11 0.67
N ALA A 61 1.01 -0.95 0.01
CA ALA A 61 2.46 -0.99 0.21
C ALA A 61 3.15 0.31 -0.19
N LEU A 62 2.52 1.14 -1.03
CA LEU A 62 3.05 2.43 -1.47
C LEU A 62 2.53 3.61 -0.63
N GLN A 63 1.80 3.37 0.46
CA GLN A 63 1.36 4.46 1.33
C GLN A 63 2.52 4.97 2.21
N PRO A 64 2.62 6.30 2.43
CA PRO A 64 3.56 6.84 3.41
C PRO A 64 3.10 6.46 4.83
N TYR A 65 4.05 6.37 5.75
CA TYR A 65 3.78 6.11 7.16
C TYR A 65 4.46 7.19 7.99
N VAL A 66 3.70 8.21 8.39
CA VAL A 66 4.20 9.35 9.14
C VAL A 66 3.84 9.21 10.62
N TRP A 67 4.82 9.47 11.46
CA TRP A 67 4.68 9.45 12.91
C TRP A 67 5.31 10.72 13.50
N ALA A 68 4.89 11.06 14.71
CA ALA A 68 5.44 12.17 15.47
C ALA A 68 5.53 11.78 16.94
N ASP A 69 6.66 12.11 17.57
CA ASP A 69 6.99 11.69 18.93
C ASP A 69 7.84 12.77 19.64
N ILE A 70 7.89 12.71 20.97
CA ILE A 70 8.72 13.55 21.81
C ILE A 70 9.78 12.68 22.47
N GLN A 71 11.05 12.87 22.10
CA GLN A 71 12.15 12.02 22.54
C GLN A 71 13.22 12.82 23.30
N PRO A 72 13.78 12.27 24.38
CA PRO A 72 14.97 12.84 25.00
C PRO A 72 16.17 12.71 24.06
N ASP A 73 17.07 13.70 24.12
CA ASP A 73 18.38 13.62 23.50
C ASP A 73 19.21 12.53 24.19
N MET A 74 19.57 11.49 23.45
CA MET A 74 20.38 10.40 24.00
C MET A 74 21.83 10.81 24.31
N GLN A 75 22.30 11.95 23.79
CA GLN A 75 23.66 12.46 24.06
C GLN A 75 23.72 13.27 25.36
N GLN A 76 22.70 14.09 25.64
CA GLN A 76 22.72 15.04 26.76
C GLN A 76 21.69 14.74 27.84
N GLY A 77 20.73 13.82 27.62
CA GLY A 77 19.71 13.32 28.55
C GLY A 77 18.74 14.36 29.11
N THR A 78 19.08 15.63 28.93
CA THR A 78 18.47 16.79 29.55
C THR A 78 17.65 17.56 28.53
N VAL A 79 17.91 17.41 27.22
CA VAL A 79 17.20 18.15 26.17
C VAL A 79 16.12 17.25 25.57
N MET A 80 14.92 17.78 25.35
CA MET A 80 13.86 17.07 24.63
C MET A 80 13.74 17.60 23.21
N HIS A 81 13.36 16.70 22.31
CA HIS A 81 13.06 17.02 20.94
C HIS A 81 11.69 16.53 20.53
N VAL A 82 11.01 17.30 19.68
CA VAL A 82 9.92 16.76 18.85
C VAL A 82 10.51 16.22 17.56
N VAL A 83 10.17 14.99 17.23
CA VAL A 83 10.61 14.28 16.03
C VAL A 83 9.39 13.98 15.19
N VAL A 84 9.46 14.31 13.90
CA VAL A 84 8.47 13.89 12.91
C VAL A 84 9.19 13.10 11.83
N GLY A 85 8.75 11.87 11.60
CA GLY A 85 9.41 10.91 10.73
C GLY A 85 8.46 10.26 9.74
N ASN A 86 8.99 9.79 8.61
CA ASN A 86 8.26 8.96 7.65
C ASN A 86 8.98 7.61 7.48
N ASN A 87 8.43 6.54 8.04
CA ASN A 87 8.97 5.18 7.86
C ASN A 87 8.36 4.45 6.65
N GLY A 88 7.42 5.08 5.95
CA GLY A 88 6.84 4.52 4.74
C GLY A 88 7.82 4.54 3.57
N PRO A 89 7.60 3.72 2.53
CA PRO A 89 8.47 3.65 1.36
C PRO A 89 8.29 4.82 0.39
N THR A 90 7.27 5.67 0.57
CA THR A 90 6.94 6.79 -0.34
C THR A 90 6.95 8.14 0.36
N VAL A 91 7.01 9.21 -0.43
CA VAL A 91 7.03 10.60 0.07
C VAL A 91 5.65 10.95 0.61
N ALA A 92 5.59 11.40 1.86
CA ALA A 92 4.40 12.03 2.44
C ALA A 92 4.35 13.51 2.04
N ARG A 93 3.19 14.01 1.64
CA ARG A 93 2.95 15.43 1.29
C ARG A 93 1.98 16.06 2.27
N ASN A 94 2.03 17.39 2.40
CA ASN A 94 1.09 18.17 3.22
C ASN A 94 0.93 17.63 4.66
N VAL A 95 2.06 17.27 5.28
CA VAL A 95 2.08 16.62 6.58
C VAL A 95 1.79 17.64 7.67
N ARG A 96 0.66 17.53 8.35
CA ARG A 96 0.29 18.38 9.49
C ARG A 96 0.36 17.58 10.78
N VAL A 97 0.97 18.16 11.81
CA VAL A 97 1.07 17.55 13.14
C VAL A 97 0.54 18.53 14.16
N THR A 98 -0.41 18.08 14.98
CA THR A 98 -0.97 18.85 16.08
C THR A 98 -0.88 18.06 17.38
N PHE A 99 -0.55 18.75 18.46
CA PHE A 99 -0.43 18.20 19.80
C PHE A 99 -1.55 18.74 20.68
N ASP A 100 -2.22 17.87 21.42
CA ASP A 100 -3.24 18.23 22.40
C ASP A 100 -3.03 17.44 23.71
N PRO A 101 -2.72 18.10 24.84
CA PRO A 101 -2.47 19.54 25.01
C PRO A 101 -1.23 20.07 24.24
N PRO A 102 -1.14 21.39 23.99
CA PRO A 102 -0.01 22.00 23.27
C PRO A 102 1.33 21.72 23.96
N LEU A 103 2.43 21.82 23.19
CA LEU A 103 3.75 21.49 23.69
C LEU A 103 4.12 22.42 24.86
N PRO A 104 4.61 21.89 25.99
CA PRO A 104 5.07 22.72 27.08
C PRO A 104 6.23 23.58 26.58
N ALA A 105 6.22 24.84 26.98
CA ALA A 105 7.24 25.81 26.63
C ALA A 105 8.00 26.17 27.91
N GLY A 106 9.27 25.78 28.02
CA GLY A 106 10.13 26.34 29.06
C GLY A 106 10.18 27.87 28.91
N GLN A 107 10.18 28.61 30.02
CA GLN A 107 10.09 30.09 30.03
C GLN A 107 11.12 30.79 29.13
N GLN A 108 12.26 30.14 28.87
CA GLN A 108 13.34 30.68 28.04
C GLN A 108 13.27 30.27 26.55
N GLN A 109 12.36 29.36 26.18
CA GLN A 109 12.21 28.81 24.82
C GLN A 109 10.77 28.86 24.27
N SER A 110 9.85 29.55 24.94
CA SER A 110 8.44 29.64 24.55
C SER A 110 8.21 30.01 23.09
N ASP A 111 8.92 31.04 22.61
CA ASP A 111 8.73 31.55 21.25
C ASP A 111 9.18 30.54 20.19
N LYS A 112 10.19 29.73 20.51
CA LYS A 112 10.68 28.65 19.62
C LYS A 112 9.69 27.49 19.58
N VAL A 113 9.19 27.06 20.74
CA VAL A 113 8.20 25.98 20.82
C VAL A 113 6.92 26.37 20.09
N GLU A 114 6.43 27.60 20.29
CA GLU A 114 5.24 28.11 19.59
C GLU A 114 5.48 28.17 18.06
N SER A 115 6.66 28.63 17.62
CA SER A 115 7.01 28.63 16.19
C SER A 115 7.04 27.22 15.61
N VAL A 116 7.59 26.23 16.34
CA VAL A 116 7.64 24.84 15.89
C VAL A 116 6.23 24.27 15.79
N GLN A 117 5.39 24.48 16.80
CA GLN A 117 4.00 24.05 16.79
C GLN A 117 3.21 24.69 15.63
N ARG A 118 3.45 25.98 15.35
CA ARG A 118 2.83 26.67 14.21
C ARG A 118 3.28 26.10 12.88
N VAL A 119 4.57 25.80 12.71
CA VAL A 119 5.10 25.17 11.49
C VAL A 119 4.48 23.78 11.29
N LEU A 120 4.43 22.97 12.35
CA LEU A 120 3.85 21.62 12.31
C LEU A 120 2.34 21.65 12.04
N ALA A 121 1.60 22.60 12.61
CA ALA A 121 0.18 22.78 12.35
C ALA A 121 -0.10 23.35 10.94
N SER A 122 0.75 24.26 10.44
CA SER A 122 0.63 24.82 9.08
C SER A 122 0.92 23.78 8.00
N GLY A 123 1.74 22.78 8.34
CA GLY A 123 2.04 21.63 7.51
C GLY A 123 3.41 21.70 6.84
N LEU A 124 4.10 20.57 6.85
CA LEU A 124 5.31 20.33 6.09
C LEU A 124 4.93 19.97 4.65
N ARG A 125 5.55 20.66 3.67
CA ARG A 125 5.27 20.41 2.24
C ARG A 125 5.51 18.95 1.85
N SER A 126 6.60 18.37 2.34
CA SER A 126 6.97 16.99 2.01
C SER A 126 7.93 16.37 3.01
N LEU A 127 7.73 15.10 3.32
CA LEU A 127 8.63 14.27 4.13
C LEU A 127 9.03 13.03 3.34
N ALA A 128 10.32 12.97 2.96
CA ALA A 128 10.87 11.87 2.18
C ALA A 128 10.85 10.55 2.95
N PRO A 129 10.87 9.40 2.26
CA PRO A 129 11.02 8.09 2.89
C PRO A 129 12.24 8.05 3.80
N LYS A 130 12.09 7.45 4.98
CA LYS A 130 13.15 7.28 6.00
C LYS A 130 13.76 8.59 6.49
N ARG A 131 13.10 9.73 6.24
CA ARG A 131 13.57 11.03 6.72
C ARG A 131 12.87 11.40 8.01
N GLU A 132 13.66 11.92 8.93
CA GLU A 132 13.21 12.47 10.20
C GLU A 132 13.62 13.94 10.28
N ILE A 133 12.76 14.76 10.87
CA ILE A 133 13.06 16.14 11.21
C ILE A 133 12.91 16.29 12.71
N ARG A 134 13.91 16.90 13.35
CA ARG A 134 14.02 17.04 14.79
C ARG A 134 14.09 18.51 15.16
N TRP A 135 13.26 18.93 16.10
CA TRP A 135 13.29 20.27 16.67
C TRP A 135 13.51 20.20 18.17
N THR A 136 14.39 21.07 18.69
CA THR A 136 14.70 21.15 20.11
C THR A 136 13.63 21.93 20.86
N LEU A 137 13.03 21.31 21.88
CA LEU A 137 12.00 21.92 22.74
C LEU A 137 12.62 22.61 23.97
N GLY A 138 13.81 22.20 24.38
CA GLY A 138 14.51 22.73 25.56
C GLY A 138 14.74 21.64 26.60
N ALA A 139 14.95 22.05 27.85
CA ALA A 139 15.29 21.12 28.92
C ALA A 139 14.07 20.28 29.34
N GLY A 140 14.21 18.95 29.45
CA GLY A 140 13.16 18.02 29.81
C GLY A 140 12.58 18.26 31.20
N TYR A 141 13.37 18.77 32.15
CA TYR A 141 12.85 19.14 33.46
C TYR A 141 11.89 20.34 33.41
N ASP A 142 12.06 21.29 32.47
CA ASP A 142 11.12 22.39 32.27
C ASP A 142 9.83 21.94 31.54
N LEU A 143 9.92 20.83 30.80
CA LEU A 143 8.81 20.27 30.02
C LEU A 143 7.99 19.24 30.82
N LEU A 144 8.62 18.60 31.81
CA LEU A 144 8.06 17.60 32.72
C LEU A 144 7.78 18.17 34.12
N SER A 145 7.98 19.48 34.35
CA SER A 145 7.72 20.13 35.64
C SER A 145 6.24 20.26 35.98
N SER A 146 5.33 19.85 35.09
CA SER A 146 3.92 19.72 35.43
C SER A 146 3.73 18.58 36.42
N GLU A 147 3.10 18.83 37.56
CA GLU A 147 2.93 17.88 38.68
C GLU A 147 2.18 16.58 38.30
N GLU A 148 1.57 16.51 37.12
CA GLU A 148 0.84 15.35 36.62
C GLU A 148 1.42 14.84 35.28
N PRO A 149 1.50 13.51 35.06
CA PRO A 149 1.79 12.92 33.75
C PRO A 149 0.74 13.37 32.73
N GLN A 150 1.11 14.26 31.81
CA GLN A 150 0.20 14.76 30.79
C GLN A 150 0.22 13.85 29.57
N VAL A 151 -0.73 12.91 29.52
CA VAL A 151 -1.02 12.13 28.31
C VAL A 151 -1.34 13.08 27.17
N ARG A 152 -0.49 13.10 26.14
CA ARG A 152 -0.67 13.94 24.94
C ARG A 152 -1.14 13.12 23.75
N THR A 153 -2.18 13.64 23.09
CA THR A 153 -2.64 13.10 21.81
C THR A 153 -1.91 13.80 20.68
N VAL A 154 -1.22 13.01 19.85
CA VAL A 154 -0.56 13.50 18.65
C VAL A 154 -1.40 13.11 17.44
N ARG A 155 -1.91 14.10 16.71
CA ARG A 155 -2.62 13.89 15.45
C ARG A 155 -1.68 14.22 14.30
N VAL A 156 -1.48 13.22 13.43
CA VAL A 156 -0.67 13.37 12.22
C VAL A 156 -1.60 13.18 11.01
N GLU A 157 -1.61 14.16 10.13
CA GLU A 157 -2.32 14.11 8.85
C GLU A 157 -1.29 14.24 7.74
N GLY A 158 -1.53 13.60 6.60
CA GLY A 158 -0.66 13.72 5.43
C GLY A 158 -1.32 13.13 4.20
N GLU A 159 -0.68 13.31 3.06
CA GLU A 159 -1.17 12.84 1.77
C GLU A 159 -0.15 11.90 1.14
N GLY A 160 -0.64 10.78 0.63
CA GLY A 160 0.16 9.81 -0.12
C GLY A 160 0.14 10.08 -1.63
N PRO A 161 0.87 9.26 -2.42
CA PRO A 161 0.87 9.37 -3.88
C PRO A 161 -0.51 9.18 -4.53
N HIS A 162 -1.47 8.61 -3.80
CA HIS A 162 -2.82 8.31 -4.27
C HIS A 162 -3.91 9.30 -3.78
N GLY A 163 -3.51 10.45 -3.23
CA GLY A 163 -4.44 11.51 -2.78
C GLY A 163 -4.54 11.64 -1.26
N PRO A 164 -5.54 12.39 -0.75
CA PRO A 164 -5.75 12.57 0.68
C PRO A 164 -6.23 11.27 1.29
N GLY A 165 -5.29 10.49 1.81
CA GLY A 165 -5.53 9.29 2.60
C GLY A 165 -5.11 9.57 4.03
N GLN A 166 -5.89 9.08 4.99
CA GLN A 166 -5.52 9.13 6.39
C GLN A 166 -4.22 8.35 6.56
N VAL A 167 -3.11 9.05 6.78
CA VAL A 167 -1.85 8.38 7.10
C VAL A 167 -2.04 7.70 8.45
N PRO A 168 -1.79 6.38 8.57
CA PRO A 168 -1.89 5.71 9.85
C PRO A 168 -0.90 6.37 10.83
N SER A 169 -1.45 7.17 11.74
CA SER A 169 -0.70 7.91 12.74
C SER A 169 -0.67 7.11 14.03
N SER A 170 0.51 6.65 14.44
CA SER A 170 0.70 6.21 15.82
C SER A 170 1.17 7.42 16.63
N GLY A 171 0.29 7.90 17.52
CA GLY A 171 0.58 8.96 18.47
C GLY A 171 0.31 8.42 19.87
N VAL A 172 1.33 7.83 20.49
CA VAL A 172 1.32 7.50 21.91
C VAL A 172 2.66 7.96 22.44
N THR A 173 2.67 8.89 23.40
CA THR A 173 3.74 9.01 24.43
C THR A 173 3.29 9.89 25.60
N LEU A 174 3.52 9.31 26.80
CA LEU A 174 3.60 9.78 28.20
C LEU A 174 2.98 11.13 28.59
#